data_AF-A0A5V7ULR2-F1
#
_entry.id   AF-A0A5V7ULR2-F1
#
_cell.length_a   1.000
_cell.length_b   1.000
_cell.length_c   1.000
_cell.angle_alpha   90.00
_cell.angle_beta   90.00
_cell.angle_gamma   90.00
#
_symmetry.space_group_name_H-M   'P 1'
#
loop_
_entity.id
_entity.type
_entity.pdbx_description
1 polymer ?
#
loop_
_entity_poly.entity_id
_entity_poly.type
_entity_poly.pdbx_seq_one_letter_code
_entity_poly.pdbx_strand_id
1 'polypeptide(L)'
;SDDQGWHLYSQRRPDGGIELSVNGNIYPGNYSNFDARYVQNIQRGAPVWPGKVDEYGPNEAPAGCFLTQARHDPTTAYGVTFAYRPLQMFINGAWRTING
;
A
#
# COMPACT_ATOMS: atom_id res chain seq x y z
N SER A 1 20.59 -22.07 26.92
CA SER A 1 20.49 -23.36 26.22
C SER A 1 19.68 -24.27 27.10
N ASP A 2 18.86 -25.10 26.49
CA ASP A 2 18.26 -26.26 27.14
C ASP A 2 18.90 -27.52 26.55
N ASP A 3 18.36 -28.68 26.91
CA ASP A 3 18.79 -29.97 26.36
C ASP A 3 18.47 -30.10 24.86
N GLN A 4 17.80 -29.11 24.24
CA GLN A 4 17.43 -29.07 22.82
C GLN A 4 18.31 -28.12 22.00
N GLY A 5 19.20 -27.34 22.62
CA GLY A 5 20.20 -26.51 21.91
C GLY A 5 20.34 -25.08 22.45
N TRP A 6 20.89 -24.19 21.60
CA TRP A 6 21.04 -22.77 21.94
C TRP A 6 19.72 -22.02 21.72
N HIS A 7 19.46 -21.02 22.56
CA HIS A 7 18.26 -20.17 22.48
C HIS A 7 18.55 -18.86 21.76
N LEU A 8 19.66 -18.21 22.13
CA LEU A 8 20.20 -17.04 21.43
C LEU A 8 21.72 -17.11 21.36
N TYR A 9 22.32 -16.47 20.36
CA TYR A 9 23.75 -16.17 20.34
C TYR A 9 24.01 -14.84 19.62
N SER A 10 25.20 -14.28 19.88
CA SER A 10 25.72 -13.13 19.16
C SER A 10 27.11 -13.44 18.64
N GLN A 11 27.45 -12.96 17.45
CA GLN A 11 28.80 -13.06 16.92
C GLN A 11 29.22 -11.80 16.18
N ARG A 12 30.54 -11.57 16.12
CA ARG A 12 31.12 -10.63 15.16
C ARG A 12 31.44 -11.40 13.88
N ARG A 13 30.88 -10.95 12.78
CA ARG A 13 31.13 -11.50 11.45
C ARG A 13 32.52 -11.08 10.95
N PRO A 14 33.10 -11.78 9.96
CA PRO A 14 34.41 -11.44 9.40
C PRO A 14 34.50 -10.01 8.81
N ASP A 15 33.38 -9.44 8.39
CA ASP A 15 33.27 -8.04 7.91
C ASP A 15 33.23 -7.00 9.05
N GLY A 16 33.37 -7.44 10.30
CA GLY A 16 33.27 -6.60 11.48
C GLY A 16 31.82 -6.32 11.94
N GLY A 17 30.80 -6.74 11.18
CA GLY A 17 29.40 -6.59 11.54
C GLY A 17 29.02 -7.44 12.76
N ILE A 18 27.97 -7.05 13.47
CA ILE A 18 27.41 -7.83 14.58
C ILE A 18 26.16 -8.55 14.11
N GLU A 19 26.06 -9.83 14.44
CA GLU A 19 24.87 -10.65 14.26
C GLU A 19 24.28 -11.03 15.61
N LEU A 20 22.96 -10.93 15.71
CA LEU A 20 22.16 -11.43 16.82
C LEU A 20 21.19 -12.47 16.27
N SER A 21 21.30 -13.71 16.74
CA SER A 21 20.52 -14.84 16.26
C SER A 21 19.71 -15.45 17.40
N VAL A 22 18.44 -15.72 17.13
CA VAL A 22 17.47 -16.32 18.06
C VAL A 22 16.89 -17.56 17.40
N ASN A 23 16.86 -18.67 18.12
CA ASN A 23 16.28 -19.93 17.65
C ASN A 23 14.77 -19.93 17.97
N GLY A 24 14.03 -19.06 17.29
CA GLY A 24 12.61 -18.85 17.51
C GLY A 24 12.12 -17.49 17.04
N ASN A 25 10.93 -17.10 17.49
CA ASN A 25 10.36 -15.79 17.20
C ASN A 25 10.89 -14.72 18.17
N ILE A 26 11.11 -13.52 17.65
CA ILE A 26 11.36 -12.33 18.47
C ILE A 26 10.06 -11.53 18.55
N TYR A 27 9.61 -11.25 19.78
CA TYR A 27 8.44 -10.40 20.05
C TYR A 27 8.89 -9.09 20.72
N PRO A 28 9.19 -8.03 19.95
CA PRO A 28 9.45 -6.71 20.50
C PRO A 28 8.28 -6.19 21.35
N GLY A 29 8.58 -5.47 22.43
CA GLY A 29 7.57 -4.72 23.16
C GLY A 29 6.99 -3.53 22.37
N ASN A 30 7.66 -3.12 21.29
CA ASN A 30 7.23 -2.06 20.39
C ASN A 30 7.71 -2.34 18.95
N TYR A 31 6.78 -2.39 17.99
CA TYR A 31 7.05 -2.65 16.57
C TYR A 31 7.18 -1.38 15.72
N SER A 32 7.14 -0.17 16.29
CA SER A 32 7.08 1.11 15.57
C SER A 32 8.18 1.29 14.52
N ASN A 33 9.39 0.80 14.76
CA ASN A 33 10.48 0.83 13.79
C ASN A 33 10.26 -0.14 12.61
N PHE A 34 9.52 -1.24 12.77
CA PHE A 34 9.10 -2.13 11.68
C PHE A 34 7.86 -1.60 10.97
N ASP A 35 6.85 -1.16 11.71
CA ASP A 35 5.58 -0.67 11.16
C ASP A 35 5.74 0.59 10.31
N ALA A 36 6.79 1.38 10.57
CA ALA A 36 7.19 2.52 9.77
C ALA A 36 7.77 2.19 8.38
N ARG A 37 8.11 0.92 8.11
CA ARG A 37 8.87 0.52 6.91
C ARG A 37 8.05 -0.27 5.88
N TYR A 38 6.98 -0.95 6.30
CA TYR A 38 6.27 -1.89 5.45
C TYR A 38 4.80 -1.52 5.29
N VAL A 39 4.26 -1.73 4.09
CA VAL A 39 2.83 -1.61 3.82
C VAL A 39 2.10 -2.75 4.53
N GLN A 40 1.16 -2.43 5.41
CA GLN A 40 0.35 -3.45 6.09
C GLN A 40 -0.96 -3.75 5.35
N ASN A 41 -1.45 -2.83 4.51
CA ASN A 41 -2.67 -3.05 3.73
C ASN A 41 -2.72 -2.18 2.47
N ILE A 42 -3.49 -2.61 1.47
CA ILE A 42 -3.79 -1.88 0.24
C ILE A 42 -5.29 -1.89 0.03
N GLN A 43 -5.86 -0.74 -0.29
CA GLN A 43 -7.28 -0.65 -0.60
C GLN A 43 -7.54 0.37 -1.70
N ARG A 44 -8.78 0.32 -2.16
CA ARG A 44 -9.35 1.33 -3.03
C ARG A 44 -10.12 2.35 -2.20
N GLY A 45 -9.79 3.63 -2.33
CA GLY A 45 -10.50 4.71 -1.65
C GLY A 45 -11.91 4.97 -2.19
N ALA A 46 -12.49 6.08 -1.72
CA ALA A 46 -13.83 6.51 -2.11
C ALA A 46 -13.93 6.85 -3.62
N PRO A 47 -15.08 6.62 -4.27
CA PRO A 47 -15.30 7.01 -5.66
C PRO A 47 -15.34 8.52 -5.82
N VAL A 48 -14.68 9.01 -6.87
CA VAL A 48 -14.70 10.40 -7.31
C VAL A 48 -15.39 10.45 -8.67
N TRP A 49 -16.40 11.32 -8.77
CA TRP A 49 -17.21 11.52 -9.96
C TRP A 49 -16.94 12.93 -10.52
N PRO A 50 -16.18 13.06 -11.61
CA PRO A 50 -15.84 14.36 -12.20
C PRO A 50 -17.00 14.97 -13.01
N GLY A 51 -18.14 14.27 -13.12
CA GLY A 51 -19.29 14.68 -13.92
C GLY A 51 -19.27 14.05 -15.31
N LYS A 52 -20.17 14.55 -16.16
CA LYS A 52 -20.33 14.10 -17.54
C LYS A 52 -19.24 14.72 -18.40
N VAL A 53 -18.67 13.92 -19.29
CA VAL A 53 -17.64 14.33 -20.25
C VAL A 53 -18.00 13.85 -21.65
N ASP A 54 -17.29 14.38 -22.66
CA ASP A 54 -17.36 13.90 -24.04
C ASP A 54 -16.40 12.71 -24.25
N GLU A 55 -16.85 11.68 -24.96
CA GLU A 55 -16.09 10.45 -25.26
C GLU A 55 -14.82 10.69 -26.08
N TYR A 56 -14.78 11.75 -26.88
CA TYR A 56 -13.63 12.07 -27.74
C TYR A 56 -12.56 12.92 -27.04
N GLY A 57 -12.88 13.53 -25.89
CA GLY A 57 -11.95 14.35 -25.14
C GLY A 57 -10.90 13.50 -24.40
N PRO A 58 -9.63 13.93 -24.32
CA PRO A 58 -8.67 13.25 -23.47
C PRO A 58 -9.11 13.38 -22.01
N ASN A 59 -9.38 12.25 -21.35
CA ASN A 59 -9.67 12.21 -19.92
C ASN A 59 -8.73 11.23 -19.24
N GLU A 60 -7.91 11.77 -18.36
CA GLU A 60 -6.95 10.99 -17.58
C GLU A 60 -7.44 10.87 -16.13
N ALA A 61 -7.23 9.70 -15.53
CA ALA A 61 -7.45 9.56 -14.11
C ALA A 61 -6.46 10.47 -13.35
N PRO A 62 -6.89 11.17 -12.27
CA PRO A 62 -5.96 11.90 -11.44
C PRO A 62 -4.81 10.99 -10.94
N ALA A 63 -3.65 11.56 -10.65
CA ALA A 63 -2.49 10.82 -10.16
C ALA A 63 -2.87 9.89 -8.98
N GLY A 64 -2.41 8.65 -9.02
CA GLY A 64 -2.74 7.64 -8.01
C GLY A 64 -4.15 7.07 -8.08
N CYS A 65 -4.99 7.52 -9.01
CA CYS A 65 -6.33 7.00 -9.23
C CYS A 65 -6.39 6.05 -10.42
N PHE A 66 -7.42 5.19 -10.43
CA PHE A 66 -7.73 4.32 -11.55
C PHE A 66 -9.23 4.32 -11.82
N LEU A 67 -9.61 4.07 -13.07
CA LEU A 67 -11.01 3.98 -13.50
C LEU A 67 -11.65 2.72 -12.94
N THR A 68 -12.84 2.85 -12.36
CA THR A 68 -13.56 1.75 -11.70
C THR A 68 -14.97 1.56 -12.22
N GLN A 69 -15.46 2.55 -12.95
CA GLN A 69 -16.78 2.52 -13.59
C GLN A 69 -16.75 3.47 -14.78
N ALA A 70 -17.42 3.07 -15.86
CA ALA A 70 -17.75 3.92 -16.99
C ALA A 70 -19.17 3.59 -17.45
N ARG A 71 -19.92 4.60 -17.85
CA ARG A 71 -21.29 4.48 -18.35
C ARG A 71 -21.54 5.54 -19.41
N HIS A 72 -21.98 5.10 -20.59
CA HIS A 72 -22.53 5.97 -21.61
C HIS A 72 -23.87 6.57 -21.15
N ASP A 73 -24.05 7.87 -21.35
CA ASP A 73 -25.31 8.55 -21.11
C ASP A 73 -26.20 8.46 -22.35
N PRO A 74 -27.29 7.68 -22.30
CA PRO A 74 -28.14 7.39 -23.46
C PRO A 74 -28.90 8.60 -23.98
N THR A 75 -28.86 9.75 -23.29
CA THR A 75 -29.52 10.99 -23.72
C THR A 75 -28.65 11.84 -24.65
N THR A 76 -27.41 11.43 -24.90
CA THR A 76 -26.44 12.20 -25.70
C THR A 76 -25.66 11.29 -26.64
N ALA A 77 -25.25 11.83 -27.79
CA ALA A 77 -24.47 11.07 -28.76
C ALA A 77 -23.12 10.56 -28.19
N TYR A 78 -22.45 11.36 -27.35
CA TYR A 78 -21.07 11.09 -26.90
C TYR A 78 -20.83 11.30 -25.40
N GLY A 79 -21.91 11.49 -24.62
CA GLY A 79 -21.75 11.73 -23.19
C GLY A 79 -21.36 10.47 -22.44
N VAL A 80 -20.28 10.55 -21.65
CA VAL A 80 -19.84 9.46 -20.77
C VAL A 80 -19.74 9.99 -19.35
N THR A 81 -20.08 9.13 -18.38
CA THR A 81 -19.82 9.35 -16.95
C THR A 81 -18.91 8.24 -16.47
N PHE A 82 -17.95 8.56 -15.61
CA PHE A 82 -17.06 7.57 -15.01
C PHE A 82 -16.73 7.91 -13.56
N ALA A 83 -16.27 6.90 -12.83
CA ALA A 83 -15.77 7.04 -11.48
C ALA A 83 -14.31 6.60 -11.40
N TYR A 84 -13.48 7.46 -10.83
CA TYR A 84 -12.12 7.12 -10.43
C TYR A 84 -12.09 6.78 -8.94
N ARG A 85 -11.16 5.94 -8.53
CA ARG A 85 -10.88 5.74 -7.10
C ARG A 85 -9.36 5.79 -6.87
N PRO A 86 -8.90 6.45 -5.79
CA PRO A 86 -7.48 6.46 -5.44
C PRO A 86 -7.05 5.09 -4.93
N LEU A 87 -5.86 4.66 -5.31
CA LEU A 87 -5.18 3.55 -4.66
C LEU A 87 -4.55 4.05 -3.36
N GLN A 88 -4.85 3.38 -2.26
CA GLN A 88 -4.39 3.74 -0.93
C GLN A 88 -3.60 2.61 -0.29
N MET A 89 -2.56 2.97 0.44
CA MET A 89 -1.74 2.06 1.25
C MET A 89 -1.80 2.44 2.72
N PHE A 90 -1.90 1.44 3.59
CA PHE A 90 -1.79 1.62 5.03
C PHE A 90 -0.34 1.34 5.43
N ILE A 91 0.31 2.37 5.98
CA ILE A 91 1.66 2.26 6.54
C ILE A 91 1.72 3.03 7.86
N ASN A 92 2.27 2.41 8.91
CA ASN A 92 2.43 3.02 10.23
C ASN A 92 1.13 3.63 10.81
N GLY A 93 0.04 2.86 10.81
CA GLY A 93 -1.21 3.30 11.43
C GLY A 93 -2.04 4.29 10.61
N ALA A 94 -1.61 4.66 9.39
CA ALA A 94 -2.28 5.67 8.57
C ALA A 94 -2.41 5.27 7.09
N TRP A 95 -3.57 5.59 6.52
CA TRP A 95 -3.82 5.52 5.08
C TRP A 95 -3.13 6.66 4.34
N ARG A 96 -2.46 6.34 3.23
CA ARG A 96 -1.86 7.29 2.30
C ARG A 96 -2.34 7.00 0.89
N THR A 97 -2.71 8.03 0.15
CA THR A 97 -2.95 7.93 -1.30
C THR A 97 -1.60 7.84 -2.00
N ILE A 98 -1.49 6.92 -2.96
CA ILE A 98 -0.30 6.80 -3.80
C ILE A 98 -0.23 8.04 -4.71
N ASN A 99 0.95 8.66 -4.84
CA ASN A 99 1.18 9.67 -5.86
C ASN A 99 1.66 8.97 -7.14
N GLY A 100 1.13 9.41 -8.29
CA GLY A 100 1.51 8.92 -9.62
C GLY A 100 2.88 9.41 -10.06
#